data_AF-A0A529WUW5-F1
#
_entry.id   AF-A0A529WUW5-F1
#
_cell.length_a   1.000
_cell.length_b   1.000
_cell.length_c   1.000
_cell.angle_alpha   90.00
_cell.angle_beta   90.00
_cell.angle_gamma   90.00
#
_symmetry.space_group_name_H-M   'P 1'
#
loop_
_entity.id
_entity.type
_entity.pdbx_description
1 polymer ?
#
loop_
_entity_poly.entity_id
_entity_poly.type
_entity_poly.pdbx_seq_one_letter_code
_entity_poly.pdbx_strand_id
1 'polypeptide(L)'
;PTQTERVNANLRLQISTLRANVSRLPKPLARMVNAAADEFEGNVAETSVANLNQTLDQTVTRPCEEAVNGRYPFARDSSEDISMADFAKLFAPGGLMDRFFAQNLAPLIDMTGQEWSWKQDARSSKDLAKSTLKAFQAAAEIRAAFFPSGGSTPLVSITFTPTSLNSEADSAVLNVDGQIVQSAQAGNAPSIVTWPSGAASGSASLSLMPEMPGRESALKFEGPWALKRLFDKATVTGDGASTEARFVIGGRDVAYTIQAGSGASPLILPALSAFSCPKAF
;
A
#
# COMPACT_ATOMS: atom_id res chain seq x y z
N PRO A 1 -16.62 -4.23 25.11
CA PRO A 1 -17.81 -4.38 24.27
C PRO A 1 -18.89 -3.35 24.62
N THR A 2 -19.39 -2.63 23.62
CA THR A 2 -20.48 -1.67 23.80
C THR A 2 -21.78 -2.43 24.14
N GLN A 3 -22.75 -1.75 24.77
CA GLN A 3 -24.05 -2.35 25.14
C GLN A 3 -24.76 -2.93 23.90
N THR A 4 -24.58 -2.31 22.74
CA THR A 4 -25.10 -2.71 21.43
C THR A 4 -24.51 -4.03 20.92
N GLU A 5 -23.20 -4.25 21.08
CA GLU A 5 -22.55 -5.51 20.67
C GLU A 5 -23.08 -6.72 21.46
N ARG A 6 -23.35 -6.54 22.75
CA ARG A 6 -23.94 -7.59 23.61
C ARG A 6 -25.38 -7.90 23.20
N VAL A 7 -26.15 -6.87 22.86
CA VAL A 7 -27.53 -7.03 22.37
C VAL A 7 -27.56 -7.77 21.04
N ASN A 8 -26.68 -7.42 20.10
CA ASN A 8 -26.59 -8.08 18.80
C ASN A 8 -26.15 -9.55 18.90
N ALA A 9 -25.20 -9.87 19.79
CA ALA A 9 -24.78 -11.25 20.02
C ALA A 9 -25.91 -12.12 20.61
N ASN A 10 -26.68 -11.57 21.55
CA ASN A 10 -27.81 -12.26 22.17
C ASN A 10 -28.96 -12.48 21.17
N LEU A 11 -29.24 -11.48 20.33
CA LEU A 11 -30.25 -11.56 19.28
C LEU A 11 -29.90 -12.64 18.23
N ARG A 12 -28.64 -12.77 17.83
CA ARG A 12 -28.17 -13.85 16.92
C ARG A 12 -28.40 -15.25 17.50
N LEU A 13 -28.17 -15.42 18.80
CA LEU A 13 -28.43 -16.70 19.50
C LEU A 13 -29.94 -16.99 19.56
N GLN A 14 -30.77 -15.97 19.76
CA GLN A 14 -32.22 -16.15 19.76
C GLN A 14 -32.76 -16.53 18.38
N ILE A 15 -32.25 -15.92 17.31
CA ILE A 15 -32.64 -16.25 15.93
C ILE A 15 -32.20 -17.68 15.56
N SER A 16 -30.98 -18.09 15.92
CA SER A 16 -30.52 -19.46 15.66
C SER A 16 -31.37 -20.50 16.40
N THR A 17 -31.75 -20.20 17.64
CA THR A 17 -32.67 -21.03 18.45
C THR A 17 -34.07 -21.07 17.84
N LEU A 18 -34.56 -19.94 17.31
CA LEU A 18 -35.85 -19.85 16.63
C LEU A 18 -35.86 -20.75 15.39
N ARG A 19 -34.83 -20.65 14.53
CA ARG A 19 -34.65 -21.50 13.33
C ARG A 19 -34.54 -22.99 13.66
N ALA A 20 -33.83 -23.34 14.73
CA ALA A 20 -33.71 -24.74 15.17
C ALA A 20 -35.07 -25.38 15.49
N ASN A 21 -36.06 -24.58 15.89
CA ASN A 21 -37.41 -25.04 16.22
C ASN A 21 -38.42 -24.98 15.05
N VAL A 22 -38.06 -24.36 13.92
CA VAL A 22 -38.95 -24.18 12.74
C VAL A 22 -39.40 -25.52 12.14
N SER A 23 -38.54 -26.54 12.20
CA SER A 23 -38.82 -27.90 11.69
C SER A 23 -40.01 -28.59 12.36
N ARG A 24 -40.45 -28.09 13.53
CA ARG A 24 -41.59 -28.62 14.29
C ARG A 24 -42.90 -27.89 14.03
N LEU A 25 -42.91 -26.86 13.18
CA LEU A 25 -44.06 -26.01 12.92
C LEU A 25 -44.82 -26.40 11.64
N PRO A 26 -46.15 -26.19 11.58
CA PRO A 26 -46.91 -26.32 10.33
C PRO A 26 -46.37 -25.40 9.24
N LYS A 27 -46.40 -25.85 7.98
CA LYS A 27 -45.81 -25.15 6.82
C LYS A 27 -46.11 -23.64 6.70
N PRO A 28 -47.34 -23.15 6.96
CA PRO A 28 -47.63 -21.71 6.91
C PRO A 28 -46.87 -20.92 8.00
N LEU A 29 -46.85 -21.45 9.22
CA LEU A 29 -46.18 -20.82 10.36
C LEU A 29 -44.66 -20.88 10.21
N ALA A 30 -44.12 -22.01 9.72
CA ALA A 30 -42.70 -22.16 9.41
C ALA A 30 -42.21 -21.11 8.39
N ARG A 31 -43.04 -20.79 7.37
CA ARG A 31 -42.73 -19.73 6.40
C ARG A 31 -42.69 -18.35 7.04
N MET A 32 -43.65 -18.01 7.90
CA MET A 32 -43.66 -16.73 8.60
C MET A 32 -42.48 -16.57 9.56
N VAL A 33 -42.13 -17.63 10.30
CA VAL A 33 -40.98 -17.60 11.23
C VAL A 33 -39.66 -17.46 10.48
N ASN A 34 -39.49 -18.14 9.34
CA ASN A 34 -38.30 -17.96 8.50
C ASN A 34 -38.23 -16.53 7.91
N ALA A 35 -39.34 -16.00 7.38
CA ALA A 35 -39.38 -14.64 6.86
C ALA A 35 -39.03 -13.59 7.92
N ALA A 36 -39.57 -13.73 9.13
CA ALA A 36 -39.23 -12.86 10.26
C ALA A 36 -37.76 -13.01 10.68
N ALA A 37 -37.24 -14.24 10.75
CA ALA A 37 -35.82 -14.48 11.05
C ALA A 37 -34.90 -13.87 9.98
N ASP A 38 -35.27 -13.95 8.71
CA ASP A 38 -34.55 -13.34 7.59
C ASP A 38 -34.57 -11.81 7.69
N GLU A 39 -35.71 -11.20 8.03
CA GLU A 39 -35.87 -9.76 8.25
C GLU A 39 -35.03 -9.26 9.44
N PHE A 40 -35.06 -9.97 10.58
CA PHE A 40 -34.23 -9.64 11.73
C PHE A 40 -32.72 -9.78 11.44
N GLU A 41 -32.31 -10.83 10.73
CA GLU A 41 -30.92 -10.99 10.29
C GLU A 41 -30.50 -9.87 9.34
N GLY A 42 -31.37 -9.48 8.41
CA GLY A 42 -31.17 -8.35 7.49
C GLY A 42 -30.96 -7.02 8.22
N ASN A 43 -31.87 -6.66 9.12
CA ASN A 43 -31.80 -5.40 9.89
C ASN A 43 -30.55 -5.34 10.79
N VAL A 44 -30.15 -6.46 11.39
CA VAL A 44 -28.92 -6.55 12.20
C VAL A 44 -27.67 -6.43 11.31
N ALA A 45 -27.68 -7.04 10.13
CA ALA A 45 -26.59 -6.94 9.17
C ALA A 45 -26.43 -5.49 8.66
N GLU A 46 -27.52 -4.83 8.29
CA GLU A 46 -27.52 -3.44 7.83
C GLU A 46 -27.02 -2.48 8.93
N THR A 47 -27.53 -2.61 10.15
CA THR A 47 -27.05 -1.82 11.30
C THR A 47 -25.57 -2.08 11.58
N SER A 48 -25.10 -3.31 11.38
CA SER A 48 -23.69 -3.67 11.55
C SER A 48 -22.81 -3.02 10.48
N VAL A 49 -23.25 -2.97 9.22
CA VAL A 49 -22.52 -2.32 8.12
C VAL A 49 -22.52 -0.81 8.29
N ALA A 50 -23.64 -0.20 8.69
CA ALA A 50 -23.70 1.24 8.98
C ALA A 50 -22.71 1.64 10.09
N ASN A 51 -22.66 0.88 11.20
CA ASN A 51 -21.69 1.11 12.27
C ASN A 51 -20.25 0.88 11.80
N LEU A 52 -20.02 -0.11 10.96
CA LEU A 52 -18.70 -0.39 10.39
C LEU A 52 -18.24 0.76 9.47
N ASN A 53 -19.14 1.28 8.63
CA ASN A 53 -18.88 2.44 7.76
C ASN A 53 -18.62 3.70 8.56
N GLN A 54 -19.38 3.94 9.63
CA GLN A 54 -19.13 5.07 10.54
C GLN A 54 -17.75 4.95 11.23
N THR A 55 -17.40 3.75 11.68
CA THR A 55 -16.10 3.51 12.32
C THR A 55 -14.96 3.66 11.30
N LEU A 56 -15.13 3.12 10.10
CA LEU A 56 -14.18 3.26 8.99
C LEU A 56 -13.93 4.74 8.68
N ASP A 57 -15.01 5.52 8.51
CA ASP A 57 -14.94 6.93 8.16
C ASP A 57 -14.10 7.73 9.17
N GLN A 58 -14.43 7.57 10.44
CA GLN A 58 -13.81 8.32 11.54
C GLN A 58 -12.37 7.90 11.82
N THR A 59 -12.06 6.61 11.72
CA THR A 59 -10.77 6.08 12.16
C THR A 59 -9.77 5.93 11.02
N VAL A 60 -10.24 5.77 9.78
CA VAL A 60 -9.39 5.47 8.62
C VAL A 60 -9.62 6.46 7.49
N THR A 61 -10.84 6.58 6.96
CA THR A 61 -11.10 7.32 5.71
C THR A 61 -10.66 8.77 5.81
N ARG A 62 -11.16 9.52 6.80
CA ARG A 62 -10.84 10.94 6.95
C ARG A 62 -9.35 11.18 7.19
N PRO A 63 -8.68 10.53 8.17
CA PRO A 63 -7.23 10.70 8.36
C PRO A 63 -6.40 10.25 7.15
N CYS A 64 -6.85 9.22 6.42
CA CYS A 64 -6.20 8.78 5.18
C CYS A 64 -6.29 9.87 4.11
N GLU A 65 -7.48 10.39 3.84
CA GLU A 65 -7.70 11.42 2.82
C GLU A 65 -6.91 12.70 3.13
N GLU A 66 -6.89 13.13 4.40
CA GLU A 66 -6.08 14.26 4.87
C GLU A 66 -4.58 14.06 4.59
N ALA A 67 -4.08 12.83 4.76
CA ALA A 67 -2.67 12.48 4.56
C ALA A 67 -2.29 12.19 3.10
N VAL A 68 -3.23 11.76 2.25
CA VAL A 68 -2.93 11.16 0.92
C VAL A 68 -3.39 12.03 -0.23
N ASN A 69 -4.51 12.76 -0.10
CA ASN A 69 -5.11 13.45 -1.23
C ASN A 69 -4.18 14.53 -1.81
N GLY A 70 -3.96 14.44 -3.13
CA GLY A 70 -3.13 15.40 -3.85
C GLY A 70 -1.65 15.35 -3.45
N ARG A 71 -1.18 14.30 -2.76
CA ARG A 71 0.21 14.17 -2.31
C ARG A 71 0.92 13.03 -3.01
N TYR A 72 2.17 13.27 -3.35
CA TYR A 72 3.11 12.26 -3.80
C TYR A 72 3.43 11.29 -2.65
N PRO A 73 3.57 9.97 -2.88
CA PRO A 73 3.63 9.27 -4.17
C PRO A 73 2.29 8.83 -4.77
N PHE A 74 1.16 9.12 -4.11
CA PHE A 74 -0.16 8.65 -4.54
C PHE A 74 -0.70 9.45 -5.73
N ALA A 75 -0.44 10.76 -5.76
CA ALA A 75 -0.60 11.61 -6.92
C ALA A 75 0.78 11.86 -7.57
N ARG A 76 1.09 11.11 -8.66
CA ARG A 76 2.42 11.10 -9.29
C ARG A 76 2.93 12.49 -9.69
N ASP A 77 2.04 13.35 -10.16
CA ASP A 77 2.38 14.70 -10.66
C ASP A 77 2.32 15.77 -9.56
N SER A 78 2.01 15.40 -8.31
CA SER A 78 1.98 16.36 -7.21
C SER A 78 3.39 16.84 -6.86
N SER A 79 3.52 18.14 -6.60
CA SER A 79 4.71 18.76 -6.00
C SER A 79 4.75 18.64 -4.48
N GLU A 80 3.63 18.31 -3.84
CA GLU A 80 3.57 18.11 -2.40
C GLU A 80 3.78 16.64 -2.04
N ASP A 81 4.65 16.39 -1.07
CA ASP A 81 4.92 15.07 -0.54
C ASP A 81 3.99 14.76 0.64
N ILE A 82 3.61 13.49 0.80
CA ILE A 82 3.17 12.99 2.10
C ILE A 82 4.39 12.99 3.04
N SER A 83 4.21 13.42 4.29
CA SER A 83 5.29 13.31 5.27
C SER A 83 5.58 11.84 5.60
N MET A 84 6.83 11.49 5.92
CA MET A 84 7.15 10.12 6.35
C MET A 84 6.42 9.71 7.62
N ALA A 85 6.06 10.68 8.48
CA ALA A 85 5.30 10.45 9.70
C ALA A 85 3.83 10.10 9.40
N ASP A 86 3.18 10.81 8.47
CA ASP A 86 1.81 10.50 8.07
C ASP A 86 1.74 9.19 7.29
N PHE A 87 2.73 8.93 6.43
CA PHE A 87 2.88 7.65 5.76
C PHE A 87 3.02 6.49 6.76
N ALA A 88 3.88 6.64 7.77
CA ALA A 88 4.03 5.66 8.85
C ALA A 88 2.74 5.46 9.65
N LYS A 89 2.07 6.55 10.06
CA LYS A 89 0.80 6.49 10.80
C LYS A 89 -0.26 5.69 10.05
N LEU A 90 -0.29 5.78 8.73
CA LEU A 90 -1.26 5.09 7.89
C LEU A 90 -0.90 3.62 7.65
N PHE A 91 0.34 3.35 7.20
CA PHE A 91 0.72 2.05 6.64
C PHE A 91 1.61 1.16 7.51
N ALA A 92 2.26 1.68 8.55
CA ALA A 92 3.14 0.87 9.39
C ALA A 92 2.35 -0.29 10.04
N PRO A 93 3.04 -1.37 10.47
CA PRO A 93 2.46 -2.34 11.40
C PRO A 93 1.87 -1.63 12.62
N GLY A 94 0.63 -1.94 12.98
CA GLY A 94 -0.12 -1.20 14.01
C GLY A 94 -0.57 0.21 13.60
N GLY A 95 -0.40 0.61 12.34
CA GLY A 95 -0.94 1.84 11.76
C GLY A 95 -2.47 1.81 11.63
N LEU A 96 -3.05 2.88 11.09
CA LEU A 96 -4.52 2.99 10.96
C LEU A 96 -5.12 1.87 10.11
N MET A 97 -4.53 1.61 8.92
CA MET A 97 -5.01 0.58 8.01
C MET A 97 -4.90 -0.82 8.63
N ASP A 98 -3.75 -1.12 9.24
CA ASP A 98 -3.48 -2.43 9.85
C ASP A 98 -4.39 -2.73 11.03
N ARG A 99 -4.54 -1.76 11.95
CA ARG A 99 -5.41 -1.93 13.13
C ARG A 99 -6.85 -2.13 12.73
N PHE A 100 -7.37 -1.32 11.81
CA PHE A 100 -8.74 -1.48 11.36
C PHE A 100 -8.97 -2.83 10.69
N PHE A 101 -8.04 -3.24 9.82
CA PHE A 101 -8.08 -4.53 9.14
C PHE A 101 -8.11 -5.69 10.15
N ALA A 102 -7.16 -5.71 11.08
CA ALA A 102 -7.04 -6.78 12.07
C ALA A 102 -8.27 -6.90 12.98
N GLN A 103 -8.86 -5.75 13.36
CA GLN A 103 -10.00 -5.71 14.28
C GLN A 103 -11.33 -6.04 13.61
N ASN A 104 -11.53 -5.59 12.36
CA ASN A 104 -12.85 -5.61 11.74
C ASN A 104 -12.96 -6.53 10.52
N LEU A 105 -11.87 -6.73 9.76
CA LEU A 105 -11.95 -7.31 8.41
C LEU A 105 -11.26 -8.66 8.28
N ALA A 106 -10.19 -8.92 9.02
CA ALA A 106 -9.45 -10.18 8.97
C ALA A 106 -10.34 -11.44 9.11
N PRO A 107 -11.39 -11.48 9.96
CA PRO A 107 -12.28 -12.64 10.03
C PRO A 107 -13.10 -12.86 8.75
N LEU A 108 -13.37 -11.80 8.00
CA LEU A 108 -14.31 -11.75 6.87
C LEU A 108 -13.64 -11.96 5.50
N ILE A 109 -12.32 -11.86 5.43
CA ILE A 109 -11.54 -11.87 4.19
C ILE A 109 -10.78 -13.18 4.04
N ASP A 110 -10.83 -13.75 2.84
CA ASP A 110 -9.93 -14.79 2.36
C ASP A 110 -8.72 -14.13 1.66
N MET A 111 -7.53 -14.42 2.18
CA MET A 111 -6.24 -13.90 1.73
C MET A 111 -5.37 -14.97 1.06
N THR A 112 -5.94 -16.15 0.77
CA THR A 112 -5.17 -17.28 0.21
C THR A 112 -4.81 -17.09 -1.26
N GLY A 113 -5.58 -16.28 -2.00
CA GLY A 113 -5.32 -15.92 -3.38
C GLY A 113 -4.46 -14.66 -3.54
N GLN A 114 -4.02 -14.41 -4.78
CA GLN A 114 -3.30 -13.19 -5.15
C GLN A 114 -4.17 -11.92 -4.96
N GLU A 115 -5.46 -12.02 -5.24
CA GLU A 115 -6.44 -10.99 -4.89
C GLU A 115 -7.22 -11.45 -3.65
N TRP A 116 -7.38 -10.55 -2.69
CA TRP A 116 -8.21 -10.81 -1.53
C TRP A 116 -9.68 -10.88 -1.94
N SER A 117 -10.43 -11.77 -1.31
CA SER A 117 -11.87 -11.90 -1.54
C SER A 117 -12.65 -11.99 -0.23
N TRP A 118 -13.93 -11.65 -0.26
CA TRP A 118 -14.81 -11.88 0.89
C TRP A 118 -15.11 -13.37 1.03
N LYS A 119 -15.08 -13.90 2.26
CA LYS A 119 -15.46 -15.31 2.52
C LYS A 119 -16.94 -15.53 2.17
N GLN A 120 -17.22 -16.63 1.47
CA GLN A 120 -18.58 -16.95 0.97
C GLN A 120 -19.61 -17.20 2.08
N ASP A 121 -19.17 -17.59 3.27
CA ASP A 121 -20.07 -17.87 4.40
C ASP A 121 -20.61 -16.60 5.07
N ALA A 122 -20.00 -15.45 4.80
CA ALA A 122 -20.59 -14.17 5.14
C ALA A 122 -21.76 -13.93 4.17
N ARG A 123 -22.99 -14.28 4.55
CA ARG A 123 -24.19 -14.03 3.72
C ARG A 123 -24.40 -12.55 3.38
N SER A 124 -23.72 -11.64 4.09
CA SER A 124 -23.61 -10.21 3.81
C SER A 124 -22.46 -9.81 2.85
N SER A 125 -21.63 -10.76 2.39
CA SER A 125 -20.45 -10.50 1.52
C SER A 125 -20.78 -10.06 0.10
N LYS A 126 -21.98 -10.38 -0.39
CA LYS A 126 -22.42 -9.97 -1.74
C LYS A 126 -22.58 -8.46 -1.88
N ASP A 127 -22.79 -7.76 -0.77
CA ASP A 127 -23.06 -6.32 -0.75
C ASP A 127 -21.86 -5.49 -0.30
N LEU A 128 -20.77 -6.12 0.16
CA LEU A 128 -19.56 -5.41 0.60
C LEU A 128 -18.71 -4.93 -0.59
N ALA A 129 -18.33 -3.67 -0.57
CA ALA A 129 -17.57 -3.03 -1.64
C ALA A 129 -16.20 -3.69 -1.87
N LYS A 130 -16.01 -4.22 -3.10
CA LYS A 130 -14.72 -4.75 -3.56
C LYS A 130 -13.61 -3.68 -3.59
N SER A 131 -13.96 -2.41 -3.78
CA SER A 131 -13.02 -1.29 -3.77
C SER A 131 -12.35 -1.11 -2.41
N THR A 132 -13.12 -1.24 -1.32
CA THR A 132 -12.57 -1.16 0.05
C THR A 132 -11.63 -2.33 0.32
N LEU A 133 -11.96 -3.53 -0.14
CA LEU A 133 -11.06 -4.67 -0.03
C LEU A 133 -9.73 -4.44 -0.75
N LYS A 134 -9.79 -3.91 -1.99
CA LYS A 134 -8.60 -3.54 -2.77
C LYS A 134 -7.75 -2.46 -2.07
N ALA A 135 -8.37 -1.48 -1.41
CA ALA A 135 -7.64 -0.47 -0.64
C ALA A 135 -6.85 -1.08 0.51
N PHE A 136 -7.42 -2.01 1.28
CA PHE A 136 -6.70 -2.70 2.36
C PHE A 136 -5.62 -3.66 1.84
N GLN A 137 -5.87 -4.34 0.72
CA GLN A 137 -4.84 -5.16 0.07
C GLN A 137 -3.64 -4.30 -0.38
N ALA A 138 -3.90 -3.19 -1.10
CA ALA A 138 -2.85 -2.26 -1.52
C ALA A 138 -2.09 -1.68 -0.32
N ALA A 139 -2.78 -1.35 0.77
CA ALA A 139 -2.13 -0.91 2.02
C ALA A 139 -1.21 -1.98 2.61
N ALA A 140 -1.60 -3.26 2.57
CA ALA A 140 -0.76 -4.35 3.04
C ALA A 140 0.48 -4.57 2.16
N GLU A 141 0.34 -4.42 0.84
CA GLU A 141 1.46 -4.46 -0.12
C GLU A 141 2.44 -3.29 0.10
N ILE A 142 1.92 -2.07 0.28
CA ILE A 142 2.71 -0.89 0.66
C ILE A 142 3.45 -1.15 1.98
N ARG A 143 2.76 -1.69 2.99
CA ARG A 143 3.39 -2.01 4.27
C ARG A 143 4.53 -3.01 4.10
N ALA A 144 4.30 -4.09 3.36
CA ALA A 144 5.31 -5.13 3.14
C ALA A 144 6.56 -4.59 2.44
N ALA A 145 6.39 -3.66 1.49
CA ALA A 145 7.50 -3.06 0.77
C ALA A 145 8.30 -2.04 1.60
N PHE A 146 7.65 -1.23 2.45
CA PHE A 146 8.30 -0.12 3.16
C PHE A 146 8.70 -0.45 4.61
N PHE A 147 8.11 -1.49 5.22
CA PHE A 147 8.36 -1.89 6.61
C PHE A 147 8.77 -3.37 6.71
N PRO A 148 9.79 -3.82 5.94
CA PRO A 148 10.18 -5.24 5.88
C PRO A 148 10.64 -5.79 7.24
N SER A 149 11.15 -4.94 8.13
CA SER A 149 11.57 -5.30 9.49
C SER A 149 10.45 -5.19 10.54
N GLY A 150 9.23 -4.81 10.14
CA GLY A 150 8.10 -4.65 11.06
C GLY A 150 8.17 -3.43 11.99
N GLY A 151 9.08 -2.48 11.73
CA GLY A 151 9.24 -1.26 12.53
C GLY A 151 8.11 -0.24 12.32
N SER A 152 8.09 0.81 13.15
CA SER A 152 7.12 1.91 13.05
C SER A 152 7.53 3.03 12.07
N THR A 153 8.76 2.98 11.56
CA THR A 153 9.30 3.94 10.57
C THR A 153 9.65 3.21 9.28
N PRO A 154 9.35 3.79 8.11
CA PRO A 154 9.72 3.16 6.84
C PRO A 154 11.24 3.13 6.72
N LEU A 155 11.79 1.97 6.36
CA LEU A 155 13.22 1.77 6.18
C LEU A 155 13.46 0.55 5.30
N VAL A 156 14.11 0.75 4.16
CA VAL A 156 14.43 -0.33 3.23
C VAL A 156 15.90 -0.27 2.82
N SER A 157 16.50 -1.44 2.60
CA SER A 157 17.81 -1.58 1.98
C SER A 157 17.62 -1.95 0.51
N ILE A 158 18.20 -1.14 -0.37
CA ILE A 158 18.12 -1.29 -1.82
C ILE A 158 19.52 -1.47 -2.37
N THR A 159 19.76 -2.58 -3.04
CA THR A 159 21.01 -2.83 -3.76
C THR A 159 20.89 -2.28 -5.17
N PHE A 160 21.81 -1.39 -5.54
CA PHE A 160 21.99 -0.87 -6.88
C PHE A 160 23.24 -1.49 -7.49
N THR A 161 23.08 -2.12 -8.65
CA THR A 161 24.19 -2.67 -9.43
C THR A 161 24.21 -1.96 -10.78
N PRO A 162 25.21 -1.13 -11.08
CA PRO A 162 25.33 -0.49 -12.39
C PRO A 162 25.50 -1.56 -13.49
N THR A 163 24.64 -1.53 -14.50
CA THR A 163 24.62 -2.53 -15.59
C THR A 163 25.14 -1.98 -16.91
N SER A 164 24.88 -0.70 -17.20
CA SER A 164 25.41 -0.04 -18.39
C SER A 164 25.63 1.45 -18.15
N LEU A 165 26.57 2.01 -18.90
CA LEU A 165 26.86 3.43 -18.94
C LEU A 165 27.15 3.81 -20.40
N ASN A 166 26.57 4.92 -20.85
CA ASN A 166 26.81 5.44 -22.19
C ASN A 166 28.31 5.66 -22.45
N SER A 167 28.80 5.39 -23.66
CA SER A 167 30.23 5.52 -23.99
C SER A 167 30.75 6.97 -23.96
N GLU A 168 29.86 7.97 -24.01
CA GLU A 168 30.22 9.40 -23.85
C GLU A 168 30.24 9.86 -22.38
N ALA A 169 30.06 8.95 -21.42
CA ALA A 169 30.17 9.22 -19.99
C ALA A 169 31.29 8.37 -19.37
N ASP A 170 32.27 9.03 -18.75
CA ASP A 170 33.35 8.35 -18.03
C ASP A 170 32.83 7.70 -16.75
N SER A 171 31.87 8.35 -16.10
CA SER A 171 31.25 7.86 -14.87
C SER A 171 29.84 8.39 -14.64
N ALA A 172 29.10 7.71 -13.77
CA ALA A 172 27.84 8.20 -13.21
C ALA A 172 27.87 8.14 -11.68
N VAL A 173 27.20 9.10 -11.04
CA VAL A 173 27.10 9.18 -9.58
C VAL A 173 25.64 9.30 -9.21
N LEU A 174 25.09 8.23 -8.61
CA LEU A 174 23.82 8.27 -7.89
C LEU A 174 24.12 8.60 -6.43
N ASN A 175 23.56 9.69 -5.92
CA ASN A 175 23.67 10.11 -4.53
C ASN A 175 22.27 10.10 -3.90
N VAL A 176 22.12 9.39 -2.79
CA VAL A 176 20.88 9.29 -2.01
C VAL A 176 21.18 9.64 -0.56
N ASP A 177 20.77 10.82 -0.12
CA ASP A 177 21.03 11.29 1.25
C ASP A 177 22.52 11.19 1.67
N GLY A 178 23.44 11.41 0.73
CA GLY A 178 24.89 11.27 0.94
C GLY A 178 25.46 9.87 0.70
N GLN A 179 24.62 8.85 0.48
CA GLN A 179 25.04 7.51 0.08
C GLN A 179 25.30 7.48 -1.42
N ILE A 180 26.56 7.21 -1.80
CA ILE A 180 27.01 7.27 -3.19
C ILE A 180 27.06 5.88 -3.81
N VAL A 181 26.46 5.74 -4.99
CA VAL A 181 26.63 4.60 -5.90
C VAL A 181 27.37 5.12 -7.13
N GLN A 182 28.63 4.71 -7.23
CA GLN A 182 29.50 5.06 -8.35
C GLN A 182 29.30 4.07 -9.51
N SER A 183 29.26 4.57 -10.73
CA SER A 183 29.25 3.76 -11.95
C SER A 183 30.38 4.22 -12.87
N ALA A 184 31.03 3.26 -13.51
CA ALA A 184 32.08 3.45 -14.51
C ALA A 184 31.85 2.51 -15.70
N GLN A 185 32.69 2.63 -16.73
CA GLN A 185 32.63 1.78 -17.92
C GLN A 185 32.89 0.29 -17.61
N ALA A 186 33.68 -0.03 -16.59
CA ALA A 186 34.00 -1.39 -16.18
C ALA A 186 34.29 -1.48 -14.68
N GLY A 187 34.21 -2.69 -14.11
CA GLY A 187 34.56 -2.95 -12.71
C GLY A 187 33.49 -2.46 -11.71
N ASN A 188 32.25 -2.30 -12.14
CA ASN A 188 31.15 -1.89 -11.26
C ASN A 188 30.86 -2.96 -10.20
N ALA A 189 30.67 -2.53 -8.96
CA ALA A 189 30.28 -3.38 -7.83
C ALA A 189 28.89 -2.98 -7.33
N PRO A 190 28.09 -3.93 -6.82
CA PRO A 190 26.83 -3.62 -6.14
C PRO A 190 27.06 -2.70 -4.93
N SER A 191 26.17 -1.72 -4.77
CA SER A 191 26.16 -0.81 -3.61
C SER A 191 24.81 -0.85 -2.92
N ILE A 192 24.81 -0.88 -1.59
CA ILE A 192 23.57 -0.90 -0.79
C ILE A 192 23.28 0.51 -0.31
N VAL A 193 22.05 0.96 -0.53
CA VAL A 193 21.52 2.24 -0.06
C VAL A 193 20.34 1.97 0.87
N THR A 194 20.36 2.61 2.03
CA THR A 194 19.24 2.57 2.97
C THR A 194 18.37 3.82 2.78
N TRP A 195 17.08 3.63 2.53
CA TRP A 195 16.14 4.73 2.31
C TRP A 195 14.75 4.39 2.89
N PRO A 196 13.99 5.35 3.43
CA PRO A 196 14.40 6.72 3.77
C PRO A 196 15.46 6.73 4.89
N SER A 197 16.41 7.67 4.85
CA SER A 197 17.46 7.81 5.87
C SER A 197 16.97 8.49 7.17
N GLY A 198 15.71 8.93 7.21
CA GLY A 198 15.10 9.61 8.36
C GLY A 198 15.33 11.13 8.41
N ALA A 199 16.10 11.70 7.48
CA ALA A 199 16.27 13.15 7.38
C ALA A 199 15.00 13.83 6.82
N ALA A 200 14.54 14.91 7.47
CA ALA A 200 13.42 15.72 6.97
C ALA A 200 13.73 16.38 5.61
N SER A 201 15.02 16.59 5.32
CA SER A 201 15.55 17.14 4.07
C SER A 201 16.25 16.05 3.25
N GLY A 202 15.49 15.04 2.82
CA GLY A 202 15.99 14.02 1.90
C GLY A 202 16.40 14.62 0.55
N SER A 203 17.34 13.99 -0.14
CA SER A 203 17.76 14.37 -1.49
C SER A 203 18.21 13.15 -2.29
N ALA A 204 17.97 13.20 -3.59
CA ALA A 204 18.46 12.21 -4.52
C ALA A 204 18.90 12.88 -5.82
N SER A 205 20.08 12.52 -6.30
CA SER A 205 20.57 13.02 -7.58
C SER A 205 21.29 11.93 -8.35
N LEU A 206 21.18 11.99 -9.67
CA LEU A 206 21.96 11.17 -10.60
C LEU A 206 22.68 12.08 -11.57
N SER A 207 24.00 11.97 -11.65
CA SER A 207 24.83 12.79 -12.54
C SER A 207 25.71 11.93 -13.44
N LEU A 208 25.96 12.40 -14.67
CA LEU A 208 26.86 11.80 -15.65
C LEU A 208 28.04 12.74 -15.89
N MET A 209 29.25 12.19 -15.84
CA MET A 209 30.50 12.94 -16.03
C MET A 209 31.19 12.49 -17.32
N PRO A 210 31.86 13.40 -18.06
CA PRO A 210 31.94 14.84 -17.81
C PRO A 210 30.60 15.54 -18.10
N GLU A 211 30.39 16.73 -17.53
CA GLU A 211 29.28 17.58 -17.94
C GLU A 211 29.46 18.01 -19.40
N MET A 212 28.37 17.99 -20.17
CA MET A 212 28.40 18.42 -21.57
C MET A 212 27.75 19.80 -21.74
N PRO A 213 28.45 20.78 -22.33
CA PRO A 213 27.88 22.10 -22.59
C PRO A 213 26.58 22.00 -23.43
N GLY A 214 25.54 22.70 -22.98
CA GLY A 214 24.25 22.74 -23.67
C GLY A 214 23.38 21.48 -23.52
N ARG A 215 23.77 20.53 -22.65
CA ARG A 215 23.00 19.32 -22.34
C ARG A 215 22.88 19.14 -20.83
N GLU A 216 21.72 18.70 -20.36
CA GLU A 216 21.59 18.26 -18.97
C GLU A 216 22.54 17.09 -18.71
N SER A 217 23.21 17.13 -17.55
CA SER A 217 24.10 16.04 -17.11
C SER A 217 23.72 15.52 -15.74
N ALA A 218 22.66 16.05 -15.12
CA ALA A 218 22.18 15.58 -13.83
C ALA A 218 20.67 15.72 -13.69
N LEU A 219 20.08 14.80 -12.92
CA LEU A 219 18.74 14.91 -12.35
C LEU A 219 18.89 15.10 -10.84
N LYS A 220 18.11 15.99 -10.24
CA LYS A 220 18.13 16.23 -8.79
C LYS A 220 16.71 16.45 -8.26
N PHE A 221 16.43 15.81 -7.14
CA PHE A 221 15.19 15.95 -6.38
C PHE A 221 15.51 16.17 -4.91
N GLU A 222 14.62 16.88 -4.23
CA GLU A 222 14.69 17.15 -2.80
C GLU A 222 13.38 16.75 -2.13
N GLY A 223 13.42 16.56 -0.81
CA GLY A 223 12.30 16.12 0.00
C GLY A 223 12.39 14.63 0.39
N PRO A 224 11.50 14.20 1.30
CA PRO A 224 11.50 12.83 1.83
C PRO A 224 11.34 11.76 0.74
N TRP A 225 10.72 12.11 -0.39
CA TRP A 225 10.48 11.21 -1.52
C TRP A 225 11.41 11.40 -2.71
N ALA A 226 12.50 12.15 -2.55
CA ALA A 226 13.42 12.48 -3.63
C ALA A 226 13.89 11.26 -4.43
N LEU A 227 14.23 10.16 -3.75
CA LEU A 227 14.68 8.92 -4.42
C LEU A 227 13.59 8.35 -5.33
N LYS A 228 12.36 8.21 -4.84
CA LYS A 228 11.25 7.70 -5.64
C LYS A 228 10.96 8.62 -6.83
N ARG A 229 11.03 9.96 -6.64
CA ARG A 229 10.85 10.94 -7.72
C ARG A 229 11.93 10.84 -8.79
N LEU A 230 13.17 10.57 -8.39
CA LEU A 230 14.25 10.28 -9.31
C LEU A 230 13.91 9.03 -10.15
N PHE A 231 13.53 7.92 -9.50
CA PHE A 231 13.19 6.67 -10.20
C PHE A 231 11.93 6.78 -11.08
N ASP A 232 11.03 7.73 -10.82
CA ASP A 232 9.91 8.01 -11.72
C ASP A 232 10.34 8.60 -13.07
N LYS A 233 11.60 9.06 -13.20
CA LYS A 233 12.22 9.48 -14.46
C LYS A 233 12.91 8.34 -15.21
N ALA A 234 13.05 7.17 -14.59
CA ALA A 234 13.64 6.02 -15.26
C ALA A 234 12.61 5.29 -16.12
N THR A 235 13.08 4.70 -17.22
CA THR A 235 12.38 3.61 -17.89
C THR A 235 12.69 2.33 -17.14
N VAL A 236 11.65 1.66 -16.65
CA VAL A 236 11.77 0.47 -15.80
C VAL A 236 11.35 -0.77 -16.58
N THR A 237 12.18 -1.80 -16.57
CA THR A 237 11.92 -3.10 -17.21
C THR A 237 12.25 -4.26 -16.27
N GLY A 238 11.40 -5.28 -16.21
CA GLY A 238 11.63 -6.47 -15.38
C GLY A 238 10.33 -7.11 -14.88
N ASP A 239 10.48 -8.23 -14.17
CA ASP A 239 9.39 -9.07 -13.64
C ASP A 239 9.24 -9.03 -12.11
N GLY A 240 9.93 -8.09 -11.45
CA GLY A 240 9.80 -7.79 -10.02
C GLY A 240 10.91 -8.35 -9.12
N ALA A 241 11.57 -9.46 -9.49
CA ALA A 241 12.68 -10.03 -8.69
C ALA A 241 14.04 -9.37 -9.00
N SER A 242 14.23 -8.94 -10.25
CA SER A 242 15.37 -8.13 -10.69
C SER A 242 14.84 -7.13 -11.69
N THR A 243 14.80 -5.85 -11.30
CA THR A 243 14.28 -4.80 -12.14
C THR A 243 15.41 -3.91 -12.61
N GLU A 244 15.51 -3.68 -13.91
CA GLU A 244 16.43 -2.71 -14.49
C GLU A 244 15.74 -1.35 -14.60
N ALA A 245 16.40 -0.30 -14.12
CA ALA A 245 15.99 1.08 -14.31
C ALA A 245 17.04 1.81 -15.13
N ARG A 246 16.61 2.34 -16.28
CA ARG A 246 17.45 3.12 -17.19
C ARG A 246 17.07 4.59 -17.14
N PHE A 247 18.06 5.43 -16.92
CA PHE A 247 17.94 6.88 -16.95
C PHE A 247 18.55 7.41 -18.24
N VAL A 248 17.89 8.36 -18.88
CA VAL A 248 18.43 9.12 -20.02
C VAL A 248 18.52 10.58 -19.61
N ILE A 249 19.72 11.14 -19.63
CA ILE A 249 20.04 12.51 -19.19
C ILE A 249 20.86 13.17 -20.30
N GLY A 250 20.30 14.20 -20.93
CA GLY A 250 20.97 14.92 -22.03
C GLY A 250 21.38 14.04 -23.22
N GLY A 251 20.65 12.95 -23.48
CA GLY A 251 20.94 12.00 -24.57
C GLY A 251 21.95 10.90 -24.23
N ARG A 252 22.52 10.91 -23.01
CA ARG A 252 23.34 9.81 -22.47
C ARG A 252 22.54 9.00 -21.48
N ASP A 253 22.81 7.71 -21.40
CA ASP A 253 22.11 6.79 -20.51
C ASP A 253 23.01 6.12 -19.46
N VAL A 254 22.39 5.74 -18.35
CA VAL A 254 22.95 4.84 -17.35
C VAL A 254 21.85 3.92 -16.85
N ALA A 255 22.16 2.65 -16.64
CA ALA A 255 21.21 1.67 -16.15
C ALA A 255 21.71 0.98 -14.88
N TYR A 256 20.75 0.65 -14.02
CA TYR A 256 20.97 -0.05 -12.76
C TYR A 256 20.00 -1.22 -12.66
N THR A 257 20.51 -2.38 -12.27
CA THR A 257 19.65 -3.40 -11.65
C THR A 257 19.39 -2.99 -10.20
N ILE A 258 18.13 -3.05 -9.80
CA ILE A 258 17.64 -2.75 -8.46
C ILE A 258 17.12 -4.01 -7.81
N GLN A 259 17.56 -4.26 -6.58
CA GLN A 259 17.07 -5.35 -5.74
C GLN A 259 16.73 -4.80 -4.36
N ALA A 260 15.50 -5.04 -3.90
CA ALA A 260 15.03 -4.62 -2.58
C ALA A 260 14.67 -5.85 -1.76
N GLY A 261 15.45 -6.16 -0.72
CA GLY A 261 15.15 -7.23 0.26
C GLY A 261 14.46 -8.49 -0.30
N SER A 262 13.48 -9.01 0.45
CA SER A 262 12.72 -10.22 0.11
C SER A 262 11.35 -9.92 -0.52
N GLY A 263 11.19 -8.80 -1.22
CA GLY A 263 9.87 -8.35 -1.69
C GLY A 263 9.92 -7.38 -2.86
N ALA A 264 8.76 -6.85 -3.24
CA ALA A 264 8.67 -5.84 -4.29
C ALA A 264 9.41 -4.55 -3.88
N SER A 265 10.15 -3.96 -4.81
CA SER A 265 10.88 -2.73 -4.54
C SER A 265 9.92 -1.54 -4.33
N PRO A 266 10.06 -0.77 -3.24
CA PRO A 266 9.23 0.40 -2.99
C PRO A 266 9.39 1.50 -4.04
N LEU A 267 10.48 1.47 -4.82
CA LEU A 267 10.75 2.45 -5.87
C LEU A 267 9.84 2.30 -7.11
N ILE A 268 9.25 1.12 -7.30
CA ILE A 268 8.49 0.77 -8.49
C ILE A 268 7.16 0.08 -8.13
N LEU A 269 6.72 0.24 -6.88
CA LEU A 269 5.56 -0.47 -6.34
C LEU A 269 4.24 0.01 -6.98
N PRO A 270 3.53 -0.83 -7.75
CA PRO A 270 2.26 -0.44 -8.37
C PRO A 270 1.15 -0.14 -7.36
N ALA A 271 1.23 -0.73 -6.16
CA ALA A 271 0.28 -0.48 -5.09
C ALA A 271 0.18 0.99 -4.68
N LEU A 272 1.25 1.80 -4.84
CA LEU A 272 1.22 3.24 -4.52
C LEU A 272 0.26 4.01 -5.44
N SER A 273 0.27 3.71 -6.75
CA SER A 273 -0.61 4.39 -7.71
C SER A 273 -2.02 3.80 -7.74
N ALA A 274 -2.17 2.52 -7.35
CA ALA A 274 -3.46 1.87 -7.23
C ALA A 274 -4.19 2.19 -5.90
N PHE A 275 -3.47 2.71 -4.90
CA PHE A 275 -4.02 2.98 -3.59
C PHE A 275 -5.04 4.14 -3.61
N SER A 276 -6.15 3.92 -2.93
CA SER A 276 -7.14 4.95 -2.63
C SER A 276 -7.67 4.73 -1.22
N CYS A 277 -8.03 5.80 -0.52
CA CYS A 277 -8.58 5.67 0.83
C CYS A 277 -9.91 4.90 0.80
N PRO A 278 -10.11 3.91 1.69
CA PRO A 278 -11.34 3.14 1.74
C PRO A 278 -12.50 4.05 2.14
N LYS A 279 -13.65 3.96 1.46
CA LYS A 279 -14.78 4.89 1.65
C LYS A 279 -15.97 4.29 2.38
N ALA A 280 -16.37 3.08 2.01
CA ALA A 280 -17.48 2.36 2.60
C ALA A 280 -17.45 0.89 2.19
N PHE A 281 -18.05 0.04 3.00
CA PHE A 281 -18.46 -1.31 2.68
C PHE A 281 -19.83 -1.30 2.01
#